data_AF-A0AAN4RPW4-F1
#
_entry.id   AF-A0AAN4RPW4-F1
#
_cell.length_a   1.000
_cell.length_b   1.000
_cell.length_c   1.000
_cell.angle_alpha   90.00
_cell.angle_beta   90.00
_cell.angle_gamma   90.00
#
_symmetry.space_group_name_H-M   'P 1'
#
loop_
_entity.id
_entity.type
_entity.pdbx_description
1 polymer ?
#
loop_
_entity_poly.entity_id
_entity_poly.type
_entity_poly.pdbx_seq_one_letter_code
_entity_poly.pdbx_strand_id
1 'polypeptide(L)'
;MQTRKKKAILLYVALMLLLVCMTAGCSKQEESSEQNESAGNDSSNTLVIGAYSVAKDAVGELLPKFQEEWKAKTGQTINFQESYEASGTQARAIVGGFEADVALLAMESDIEKLVKADLVSSDWKQTPNEGMITRSIVVLGTRAGNPLGIHDFQDLTKPGVKVLYPNPKTSGGAQWDINAIYGAGLKLSEEQEGKKDPAAAKAFLEQVHRNVESLDKSGRSSMAAFEYGVGDVIVTYENELLARIAKGVDYDIVIPKNTILIENPAVVVNKYADKHGNRELAEAFVAYLRTPEAQRIFAKHGFRSVDPDVFAQTESTFPTPEGLFDINYLGGWDEVRSTLYSKRGVWYQVLAGL
;
A
#
# COMPACT_ATOMS: atom_id res chain seq x y z
N MET A 1 -1.70 -47.52 43.59
CA MET A 1 -2.34 -47.03 42.34
C MET A 1 -3.89 -46.97 42.41
N GLN A 2 -4.50 -46.92 43.60
CA GLN A 2 -5.97 -46.96 43.78
C GLN A 2 -6.57 -45.66 44.37
N THR A 3 -5.75 -44.72 44.84
CA THR A 3 -6.19 -43.47 45.47
C THR A 3 -6.28 -42.28 44.50
N ARG A 4 -5.60 -42.32 43.35
CA ARG A 4 -5.71 -41.28 42.30
C ARG A 4 -6.96 -41.41 41.42
N LYS A 5 -7.49 -42.62 41.21
CA LYS A 5 -8.73 -42.82 40.42
C LYS A 5 -10.00 -42.35 41.15
N LYS A 6 -10.04 -42.39 42.48
CA LYS A 6 -11.21 -41.93 43.27
C LYS A 6 -11.37 -40.42 43.29
N LYS A 7 -10.29 -39.63 43.18
CA LYS A 7 -10.36 -38.16 43.10
C LYS A 7 -10.78 -37.64 41.72
N ALA A 8 -10.48 -38.38 40.64
CA ALA A 8 -10.89 -38.00 39.28
C ALA A 8 -12.40 -38.24 39.02
N ILE A 9 -12.99 -39.27 39.64
CA ILE A 9 -14.43 -39.56 39.50
C ILE A 9 -15.28 -38.56 40.31
N LEU A 10 -14.79 -38.09 41.46
CA LEU A 10 -15.51 -37.12 42.28
C LEU A 10 -15.59 -35.72 41.65
N LEU A 11 -14.61 -35.35 40.81
CA LEU A 11 -14.58 -34.06 40.11
C LEU A 11 -15.53 -34.02 38.89
N TYR A 12 -15.74 -35.17 38.24
CA TYR A 12 -16.65 -35.28 37.09
C TYR A 12 -18.14 -35.32 37.49
N VAL A 13 -18.46 -35.87 38.66
CA VAL A 13 -19.85 -35.87 39.19
C VAL A 13 -20.26 -34.49 39.68
N ALA A 14 -19.33 -33.67 40.18
CA ALA A 14 -19.61 -32.30 40.58
C ALA A 14 -19.83 -31.33 39.40
N LEU A 15 -19.27 -31.62 38.22
CA LEU A 15 -19.42 -30.76 37.02
C LEU A 15 -20.67 -31.07 36.20
N MET A 16 -21.26 -32.26 36.35
CA MET A 16 -22.51 -32.67 35.70
C MET A 16 -23.78 -32.27 36.48
N LEU A 17 -23.64 -31.84 37.73
CA LEU A 17 -24.76 -31.46 38.62
C LEU A 17 -25.09 -29.96 38.62
N LEU A 18 -24.42 -29.17 37.77
CA LEU A 18 -24.67 -27.73 37.60
C LEU A 18 -25.52 -27.41 36.35
N LEU A 19 -26.09 -28.41 35.68
CA LEU A 19 -26.84 -28.23 34.43
C LEU A 19 -28.35 -28.54 34.51
N VAL A 20 -28.94 -28.66 35.70
CA VAL A 20 -30.39 -28.92 35.81
C VAL A 20 -30.99 -28.10 36.96
N CYS A 21 -32.13 -27.46 36.65
CA CYS A 21 -33.03 -26.67 37.49
C CYS A 21 -32.73 -25.16 37.57
N MET A 22 -33.45 -24.35 36.78
CA MET A 22 -34.73 -23.78 37.25
C MET A 22 -35.57 -23.27 36.07
N THR A 23 -36.74 -23.88 35.90
CA THR A 23 -37.91 -23.31 35.20
C THR A 23 -39.00 -23.08 36.24
N ALA A 24 -39.51 -21.85 36.36
CA ALA A 24 -40.85 -21.43 36.80
C ALA A 24 -40.80 -19.90 37.02
N GLY A 25 -41.64 -19.03 36.46
CA GLY A 25 -42.85 -19.20 35.68
C GLY A 25 -43.52 -17.83 35.39
N CYS A 26 -44.71 -17.92 34.80
CA CYS A 26 -45.78 -16.92 34.67
C CYS A 26 -45.74 -15.89 33.53
N SER A 27 -46.38 -16.29 32.42
CA SER A 27 -47.53 -15.62 31.77
C SER A 27 -47.56 -14.09 31.72
N LYS A 28 -47.37 -13.55 30.52
CA LYS A 28 -48.19 -12.47 30.00
C LYS A 28 -48.29 -12.59 28.49
N GLN A 29 -49.53 -12.69 28.01
CA GLN A 29 -49.92 -12.81 26.62
C GLN A 29 -50.10 -11.38 26.08
N GLU A 30 -49.27 -11.00 25.10
CA GLU A 30 -49.54 -9.87 24.21
C GLU A 30 -49.22 -10.33 22.78
N GLU A 31 -50.24 -10.28 21.93
CA GLU A 31 -50.13 -10.47 20.49
C GLU A 31 -49.32 -9.31 19.89
N SER A 32 -48.32 -9.63 19.06
CA SER A 32 -47.90 -8.73 18.00
C SER A 32 -47.20 -9.50 16.88
N SER A 33 -47.93 -9.59 15.76
CA SER A 33 -47.47 -9.56 14.37
C SER A 33 -46.11 -10.20 14.04
N GLU A 34 -46.19 -11.31 13.29
CA GLU A 34 -45.16 -11.74 12.35
C GLU A 34 -44.72 -10.56 11.46
N GLN A 35 -43.58 -9.95 11.78
CA GLN A 35 -42.78 -9.26 10.78
C GLN A 35 -41.74 -10.27 10.28
N ASN A 36 -42.06 -10.81 9.11
CA ASN A 36 -41.12 -11.36 8.16
C ASN A 36 -40.11 -10.24 7.80
N GLU A 37 -39.09 -10.03 8.64
CA GLU A 37 -37.85 -9.48 8.13
C GLU A 37 -37.19 -10.58 7.32
N SER A 38 -37.42 -10.52 6.03
CA SER A 38 -36.54 -11.13 5.05
C SER A 38 -35.11 -10.74 5.42
N ALA A 39 -34.31 -11.70 5.86
CA ALA A 39 -32.87 -11.64 5.74
C ALA A 39 -32.54 -11.64 4.23
N GLY A 40 -32.78 -10.49 3.60
CA GLY A 40 -32.34 -10.18 2.24
C GLY A 40 -30.83 -10.05 2.25
N ASN A 41 -30.22 -10.60 1.22
CA ASN A 41 -28.79 -10.54 0.95
C ASN A 41 -28.26 -9.09 0.98
N ASP A 42 -27.74 -8.64 2.13
CA ASP A 42 -27.28 -7.27 2.41
C ASP A 42 -25.89 -6.94 1.79
N SER A 43 -25.44 -7.75 0.82
CA SER A 43 -24.16 -7.53 0.12
C SER A 43 -24.21 -6.40 -0.90
N SER A 44 -25.41 -6.04 -1.39
CA SER A 44 -25.60 -5.10 -2.51
C SER A 44 -25.38 -3.62 -2.18
N ASN A 45 -24.86 -3.30 -0.99
CA ASN A 45 -24.56 -1.94 -0.56
C ASN A 45 -23.22 -1.85 0.20
N THR A 46 -22.41 -2.92 0.23
CA THR A 46 -21.11 -2.91 0.90
C THR A 46 -20.00 -3.00 -0.13
N LEU A 47 -19.23 -1.92 -0.29
CA LEU A 47 -18.09 -1.90 -1.21
C LEU A 47 -16.84 -2.47 -0.52
N VAL A 48 -16.29 -3.55 -1.06
CA VAL A 48 -15.07 -4.18 -0.54
C VAL A 48 -13.82 -3.60 -1.24
N ILE A 49 -12.92 -3.02 -0.47
CA ILE A 49 -11.72 -2.33 -0.95
C ILE A 49 -10.46 -3.08 -0.51
N GLY A 50 -9.67 -3.51 -1.48
CA GLY A 50 -8.32 -4.02 -1.27
C GLY A 50 -7.28 -2.97 -1.63
N ALA A 51 -6.57 -2.42 -0.65
CA ALA A 51 -5.63 -1.33 -0.86
C ALA A 51 -4.21 -1.64 -0.35
N TYR A 52 -3.21 -1.00 -0.94
CA TYR A 52 -1.85 -1.00 -0.40
C TYR A 52 -1.76 -0.15 0.87
N SER A 53 -0.92 -0.58 1.82
CA SER A 53 -0.90 -0.06 3.20
C SER A 53 -0.69 1.45 3.36
N VAL A 54 -0.07 2.10 2.37
CA VAL A 54 0.30 3.52 2.41
C VAL A 54 -0.91 4.42 2.08
N ALA A 55 -1.93 3.91 1.38
CA ALA A 55 -3.14 4.66 1.05
C ALA A 55 -4.14 4.79 2.20
N LYS A 56 -3.94 4.06 3.32
CA LYS A 56 -4.93 3.94 4.40
C LYS A 56 -5.46 5.27 4.93
N ASP A 57 -4.57 6.21 5.24
CA ASP A 57 -4.97 7.46 5.87
C ASP A 57 -5.77 8.35 4.90
N ALA A 58 -5.39 8.38 3.62
CA ALA A 58 -6.10 9.12 2.59
C ALA A 58 -7.46 8.48 2.26
N VAL A 59 -7.50 7.16 2.07
CA VAL A 59 -8.74 6.43 1.81
C VAL A 59 -9.72 6.61 2.97
N GLY A 60 -9.24 6.51 4.22
CA GLY A 60 -10.09 6.74 5.39
C GLY A 60 -10.76 8.13 5.43
N GLU A 61 -10.16 9.17 4.87
CA GLU A 61 -10.80 10.49 4.73
C GLU A 61 -11.73 10.58 3.51
N LEU A 62 -11.46 9.81 2.45
CA LEU A 62 -12.26 9.77 1.22
C LEU A 62 -13.59 9.02 1.40
N LEU A 63 -13.60 7.93 2.18
CA LEU A 63 -14.77 7.04 2.27
C LEU A 63 -16.04 7.73 2.79
N PRO A 64 -16.02 8.51 3.90
CA PRO A 64 -17.22 9.20 4.37
C PRO A 64 -17.75 10.22 3.36
N LYS A 65 -16.85 10.91 2.65
CA LYS A 65 -17.23 11.90 1.62
C LYS A 65 -17.86 11.26 0.41
N PHE A 66 -17.30 10.14 -0.06
CA PHE A 66 -17.92 9.37 -1.13
C PHE A 66 -19.29 8.81 -0.71
N GLN A 67 -19.43 8.35 0.54
CA GLN A 67 -20.71 7.88 1.08
C GLN A 67 -21.78 8.98 1.07
N GLU A 68 -21.42 10.20 1.49
CA GLU A 68 -22.30 11.38 1.43
C GLU A 68 -22.69 11.73 -0.01
N GLU A 69 -21.71 11.77 -0.93
CA GLU A 69 -21.93 12.06 -2.35
C GLU A 69 -22.83 11.01 -3.00
N TRP A 70 -22.57 9.72 -2.74
CA TRP A 70 -23.37 8.62 -3.27
C TRP A 70 -24.81 8.70 -2.78
N LYS A 71 -25.02 8.90 -1.48
CA LYS A 71 -26.35 9.03 -0.90
C LYS A 71 -27.11 10.23 -1.45
N ALA A 72 -26.43 11.37 -1.66
CA ALA A 72 -27.04 12.54 -2.26
C ALA A 72 -27.47 12.30 -3.72
N LYS A 73 -26.70 11.51 -4.48
CA LYS A 73 -26.97 11.20 -5.89
C LYS A 73 -28.02 10.11 -6.09
N THR A 74 -27.99 9.05 -5.27
CA THR A 74 -28.75 7.82 -5.51
C THR A 74 -29.81 7.53 -4.45
N GLY A 75 -29.74 8.21 -3.31
CA GLY A 75 -30.55 7.88 -2.12
C GLY A 75 -30.09 6.63 -1.37
N GLN A 76 -29.09 5.91 -1.88
CA GLN A 76 -28.60 4.67 -1.28
C GLN A 76 -27.59 4.96 -0.17
N THR A 77 -27.72 4.25 0.96
CA THR A 77 -26.68 4.24 2.00
C THR A 77 -25.78 3.05 1.76
N ILE A 78 -24.48 3.28 1.63
CA ILE A 78 -23.46 2.27 1.39
C ILE A 78 -22.58 2.07 2.62
N ASN A 79 -21.95 0.91 2.74
CA ASN A 79 -20.93 0.58 3.73
C ASN A 79 -19.61 0.21 3.04
N PHE A 80 -18.53 0.14 3.81
CA PHE A 80 -17.22 -0.26 3.29
C PHE A 80 -16.64 -1.42 4.11
N GLN A 81 -15.93 -2.31 3.43
CA GLN A 81 -15.03 -3.27 4.05
C GLN A 81 -13.63 -3.06 3.47
N GLU A 82 -12.64 -2.88 4.32
CA GLU A 82 -11.30 -2.45 3.89
C GLU A 82 -10.23 -3.45 4.30
N SER A 83 -9.30 -3.74 3.38
CA SER A 83 -8.08 -4.49 3.64
C SER A 83 -6.87 -3.67 3.20
N TYR A 84 -5.87 -3.55 4.08
CA TYR A 84 -4.64 -2.80 3.82
C TYR A 84 -3.41 -3.68 4.06
N GLU A 85 -2.71 -4.03 2.97
CA GLU A 85 -1.53 -4.89 3.04
C GLU A 85 -0.37 -4.34 2.21
N ALA A 86 0.78 -5.00 2.26
CA ALA A 86 1.82 -4.75 1.25
C ALA A 86 1.25 -5.03 -0.15
N SER A 87 1.45 -4.13 -1.12
CA SER A 87 0.76 -4.17 -2.43
C SER A 87 0.81 -5.54 -3.14
N GLY A 88 2.00 -6.16 -3.22
CA GLY A 88 2.14 -7.49 -3.81
C GLY A 88 1.44 -8.61 -3.02
N THR A 89 1.32 -8.47 -1.69
CA THR A 89 0.52 -9.37 -0.83
C THR A 89 -0.96 -9.15 -1.06
N GLN A 90 -1.43 -7.91 -1.12
CA GLN A 90 -2.83 -7.57 -1.40
C GLN A 90 -3.25 -8.13 -2.77
N ALA A 91 -2.42 -7.95 -3.79
CA ALA A 91 -2.68 -8.50 -5.13
C ALA A 91 -2.80 -10.03 -5.12
N ARG A 92 -1.91 -10.73 -4.41
CA ARG A 92 -1.99 -12.19 -4.24
C ARG A 92 -3.21 -12.63 -3.44
N ALA A 93 -3.63 -11.86 -2.44
CA ALA A 93 -4.84 -12.15 -1.67
C ALA A 93 -6.08 -12.06 -2.57
N ILE A 94 -6.18 -11.02 -3.39
CA ILE A 94 -7.28 -10.85 -4.36
C ILE A 94 -7.30 -12.01 -5.35
N VAL A 95 -6.15 -12.35 -5.96
CA VAL A 95 -6.02 -13.53 -6.83
C VAL A 95 -6.37 -14.83 -6.11
N GLY A 96 -6.07 -14.92 -4.81
CA GLY A 96 -6.34 -16.06 -3.94
C GLY A 96 -7.78 -16.15 -3.41
N GLY A 97 -8.69 -15.24 -3.82
CA GLY A 97 -10.11 -15.30 -3.43
C GLY A 97 -10.55 -14.27 -2.40
N PHE A 98 -9.72 -13.29 -2.04
CA PHE A 98 -10.22 -12.11 -1.34
C PHE A 98 -11.05 -11.27 -2.32
N GLU A 99 -12.37 -11.31 -2.14
CA GLU A 99 -13.35 -10.74 -3.08
C GLU A 99 -13.45 -9.21 -2.92
N ALA A 100 -12.38 -8.49 -3.24
CA ALA A 100 -12.41 -7.03 -3.30
C ALA A 100 -13.16 -6.58 -4.56
N ASP A 101 -14.06 -5.60 -4.45
CA ASP A 101 -14.72 -4.95 -5.58
C ASP A 101 -13.79 -3.95 -6.26
N VAL A 102 -12.92 -3.29 -5.48
CA VAL A 102 -11.99 -2.28 -5.93
C VAL A 102 -10.59 -2.58 -5.41
N ALA A 103 -9.58 -2.46 -6.28
CA ALA A 103 -8.18 -2.61 -5.92
C ALA A 103 -7.43 -1.28 -6.10
N LEU A 104 -6.81 -0.78 -5.04
CA LEU A 104 -5.87 0.36 -5.04
C LEU A 104 -4.48 -0.19 -4.74
N LEU A 105 -3.59 -0.25 -5.73
CA LEU A 105 -2.29 -0.92 -5.57
C LEU A 105 -1.14 0.08 -5.74
N ALA A 106 0.06 -0.30 -5.29
CA ALA A 106 1.23 0.57 -5.33
C ALA A 106 1.85 0.70 -6.73
N MET A 107 1.51 -0.18 -7.67
CA MET A 107 2.10 -0.18 -9.01
C MET A 107 1.25 -0.95 -10.02
N GLU A 108 1.39 -0.57 -11.29
CA GLU A 108 0.84 -1.26 -12.46
C GLU A 108 1.08 -2.77 -12.42
N SER A 109 2.32 -3.15 -12.09
CA SER A 109 2.76 -4.53 -12.03
C SER A 109 1.89 -5.40 -11.10
N ASP A 110 1.32 -4.84 -10.04
CA ASP A 110 0.43 -5.59 -9.16
C ASP A 110 -0.97 -5.77 -9.78
N ILE A 111 -1.47 -4.79 -10.55
CA ILE A 111 -2.72 -4.89 -11.32
C ILE A 111 -2.59 -5.96 -12.41
N GLU A 112 -1.44 -6.05 -13.07
CA GLU A 112 -1.19 -7.07 -14.10
C GLU A 112 -1.32 -8.51 -13.57
N LYS A 113 -1.16 -8.74 -12.25
CA LYS A 113 -1.44 -10.06 -11.64
C LYS A 113 -2.93 -10.36 -11.62
N LEU A 114 -3.77 -9.34 -11.42
CA LEU A 114 -5.23 -9.46 -11.42
C LEU A 114 -5.75 -9.63 -12.85
N VAL A 115 -5.16 -8.94 -13.83
CA VAL A 115 -5.44 -9.14 -15.26
C VAL A 115 -5.14 -10.58 -15.68
N LYS A 116 -3.96 -11.11 -15.34
CA LYS A 116 -3.57 -12.51 -15.62
C LYS A 116 -4.44 -13.56 -14.93
N ALA A 117 -5.22 -13.16 -13.93
CA ALA A 117 -6.16 -14.02 -13.22
C ALA A 117 -7.62 -13.82 -13.70
N ASP A 118 -7.82 -13.08 -14.80
CA ASP A 118 -9.12 -12.73 -15.37
C ASP A 118 -10.05 -12.03 -14.37
N LEU A 119 -9.47 -11.28 -13.42
CA LEU A 119 -10.23 -10.52 -12.40
C LEU A 119 -10.45 -9.07 -12.81
N VAL A 120 -9.55 -8.50 -13.62
CA VAL A 120 -9.55 -7.12 -14.11
C VAL A 120 -9.36 -7.18 -15.64
N SER A 121 -10.00 -6.27 -16.36
CA SER A 121 -9.87 -6.21 -17.82
C SER A 121 -8.46 -5.80 -18.26
N SER A 122 -7.98 -6.32 -19.39
CA SER A 122 -6.67 -5.96 -19.95
C SER A 122 -6.58 -4.52 -20.44
N ASP A 123 -7.71 -3.86 -20.64
CA ASP A 123 -7.82 -2.46 -21.04
C ASP A 123 -7.97 -1.48 -19.87
N TRP A 124 -7.68 -1.90 -18.62
CA TRP A 124 -7.84 -1.06 -17.43
C TRP A 124 -7.10 0.30 -17.49
N LYS A 125 -6.05 0.39 -18.31
CA LYS A 125 -5.32 1.63 -18.60
C LYS A 125 -6.06 2.59 -19.55
N GLN A 126 -7.13 2.16 -20.22
CA GLN A 126 -7.98 3.01 -21.07
C GLN A 126 -8.94 3.86 -20.21
N THR A 127 -8.39 4.50 -19.19
CA THR A 127 -9.08 5.39 -18.26
C THR A 127 -8.24 6.66 -18.07
N PRO A 128 -8.81 7.77 -17.58
CA PRO A 128 -8.03 8.98 -17.32
C PRO A 128 -6.78 8.68 -16.48
N ASN A 129 -5.67 9.30 -16.85
CA ASN A 129 -4.35 9.11 -16.23
C ASN A 129 -3.87 7.65 -16.25
N GLU A 130 -4.22 6.88 -17.28
CA GLU A 130 -3.79 5.48 -17.46
C GLU A 130 -4.13 4.57 -16.28
N GLY A 131 -5.24 4.85 -15.58
CA GLY A 131 -5.65 4.13 -14.39
C GLY A 131 -5.03 4.64 -13.08
N MET A 132 -4.07 5.57 -13.14
CA MET A 132 -3.40 6.15 -11.98
C MET A 132 -4.31 7.14 -11.26
N ILE A 133 -4.29 7.07 -9.92
CA ILE A 133 -5.07 7.96 -9.04
C ILE A 133 -4.21 8.87 -8.17
N THR A 134 -2.94 8.53 -7.99
CA THR A 134 -1.97 9.34 -7.24
C THR A 134 -0.58 9.13 -7.81
N ARG A 135 0.28 10.12 -7.57
CA ARG A 135 1.73 10.06 -7.82
C ARG A 135 2.49 10.27 -6.53
N SER A 136 3.76 9.90 -6.53
CA SER A 136 4.73 10.20 -5.47
C SER A 136 6.14 10.15 -6.09
N ILE A 137 7.16 10.36 -5.28
CA ILE A 137 8.55 10.07 -5.63
C ILE A 137 9.24 9.33 -4.49
N VAL A 138 10.33 8.64 -4.79
CA VAL A 138 11.20 8.11 -3.73
C VAL A 138 12.06 9.25 -3.17
N VAL A 139 12.08 9.38 -1.84
CA VAL A 139 12.85 10.38 -1.10
C VAL A 139 13.62 9.72 0.04
N LEU A 140 14.48 10.50 0.69
CA LEU A 140 15.18 10.10 1.89
C LEU A 140 14.61 10.88 3.08
N GLY A 141 14.19 10.17 4.12
CA GLY A 141 13.84 10.76 5.41
C GLY A 141 15.00 10.64 6.37
N THR A 142 15.44 11.75 6.95
CA THR A 142 16.51 11.76 7.96
C THR A 142 15.97 12.17 9.33
N ARG A 143 16.76 11.92 10.38
CA ARG A 143 16.49 12.48 11.72
C ARG A 143 16.51 14.00 11.67
N ALA A 144 15.76 14.63 12.58
CA ALA A 144 15.72 16.08 12.73
C ALA A 144 17.12 16.72 12.75
N GLY A 145 17.29 17.76 11.94
CA GLY A 145 18.55 18.49 11.73
C GLY A 145 19.52 17.79 10.76
N ASN A 146 19.13 16.69 10.11
CA ASN A 146 19.94 15.88 9.20
C ASN A 146 21.39 15.69 9.70
N PRO A 147 21.59 14.96 10.82
CA PRO A 147 22.86 14.95 11.55
C PRO A 147 24.05 14.38 10.77
N LEU A 148 23.78 13.58 9.74
CA LEU A 148 24.82 12.99 8.88
C LEU A 148 25.07 13.77 7.58
N GLY A 149 24.35 14.88 7.36
CA GLY A 149 24.49 15.68 6.14
C GLY A 149 24.18 14.87 4.88
N ILE A 150 23.08 14.13 4.89
CA ILE A 150 22.62 13.38 3.72
C ILE A 150 22.04 14.36 2.69
N HIS A 151 22.46 14.26 1.44
CA HIS A 151 22.03 15.11 0.33
C HIS A 151 21.53 14.29 -0.86
N ASP A 152 22.02 13.08 -1.06
CA ASP A 152 21.63 12.21 -2.18
C ASP A 152 21.80 10.72 -1.84
N PHE A 153 21.40 9.83 -2.76
CA PHE A 153 21.58 8.38 -2.62
C PHE A 153 23.06 7.98 -2.42
N GLN A 154 24.00 8.75 -2.98
CA GLN A 154 25.44 8.49 -2.85
C GLN A 154 25.89 8.54 -1.39
N ASP A 155 25.28 9.37 -0.56
CA ASP A 155 25.64 9.48 0.85
C ASP A 155 25.26 8.21 1.63
N LEU A 156 24.29 7.45 1.15
CA LEU A 156 23.88 6.17 1.74
C LEU A 156 24.95 5.09 1.61
N THR A 157 25.96 5.29 0.76
CA THR A 157 27.09 4.36 0.58
C THR A 157 28.21 4.57 1.60
N LYS A 158 28.17 5.68 2.35
CA LYS A 158 29.25 6.04 3.29
C LYS A 158 29.30 5.06 4.47
N PRO A 159 30.51 4.71 4.96
CA PRO A 159 30.63 3.88 6.16
C PRO A 159 29.93 4.50 7.36
N GLY A 160 29.22 3.68 8.13
CA GLY A 160 28.56 4.10 9.37
C GLY A 160 27.18 4.74 9.19
N VAL A 161 26.70 4.97 7.96
CA VAL A 161 25.30 5.33 7.70
C VAL A 161 24.44 4.10 7.81
N LYS A 162 23.35 4.17 8.59
CA LYS A 162 22.39 3.08 8.72
C LYS A 162 21.13 3.36 7.93
N VAL A 163 20.88 2.56 6.90
CA VAL A 163 19.78 2.74 5.94
C VAL A 163 18.62 1.83 6.30
N LEU A 164 17.40 2.35 6.13
CA LEU A 164 16.18 1.54 6.15
C LEU A 164 15.45 1.60 4.81
N TYR A 165 14.99 0.44 4.37
CA TYR A 165 13.93 0.30 3.37
C TYR A 165 13.28 -1.09 3.48
N PRO A 166 12.02 -1.25 3.05
CA PRO A 166 11.31 -2.54 3.12
C PRO A 166 11.84 -3.63 2.16
N ASN A 167 11.36 -4.85 2.31
CA ASN A 167 11.71 -5.99 1.46
C ASN A 167 10.96 -5.98 0.11
N PRO A 168 11.66 -5.95 -1.06
CA PRO A 168 11.05 -5.92 -2.40
C PRO A 168 10.37 -7.22 -2.84
N LYS A 169 10.57 -8.31 -2.09
CA LYS A 169 9.84 -9.57 -2.33
C LYS A 169 8.38 -9.47 -1.89
N THR A 170 8.10 -8.71 -0.83
CA THR A 170 6.75 -8.60 -0.24
C THR A 170 6.11 -7.24 -0.47
N SER A 171 6.90 -6.16 -0.47
CA SER A 171 6.41 -4.79 -0.57
C SER A 171 6.55 -4.22 -1.97
N GLY A 172 5.44 -3.69 -2.52
CA GLY A 172 5.50 -2.83 -3.71
C GLY A 172 6.24 -1.52 -3.42
N GLY A 173 6.09 -1.00 -2.20
CA GLY A 173 6.95 0.02 -1.55
C GLY A 173 8.41 -0.11 -1.93
N ALA A 174 8.97 -1.20 -1.45
CA ALA A 174 10.37 -1.54 -1.62
C ALA A 174 10.81 -1.63 -3.08
N GLN A 175 9.98 -2.14 -3.99
CA GLN A 175 10.41 -2.23 -5.39
C GLN A 175 10.62 -0.84 -6.00
N TRP A 176 9.80 0.15 -5.63
CA TRP A 176 10.04 1.53 -6.04
C TRP A 176 11.34 2.08 -5.44
N ASP A 177 11.62 1.82 -4.15
CA ASP A 177 12.86 2.25 -3.49
C ASP A 177 14.11 1.65 -4.17
N ILE A 178 14.08 0.35 -4.46
CA ILE A 178 15.17 -0.35 -5.18
C ILE A 178 15.29 0.15 -6.62
N ASN A 179 14.18 0.37 -7.32
CA ASN A 179 14.18 0.92 -8.68
C ASN A 179 14.76 2.34 -8.71
N ALA A 180 14.48 3.15 -7.67
CA ALA A 180 15.04 4.49 -7.55
C ALA A 180 16.56 4.46 -7.38
N ILE A 181 17.08 3.65 -6.45
CA ILE A 181 18.52 3.52 -6.21
C ILE A 181 19.23 2.96 -7.46
N TYR A 182 18.69 1.90 -8.06
CA TYR A 182 19.26 1.31 -9.27
C TYR A 182 19.22 2.28 -10.46
N GLY A 183 18.10 2.96 -10.67
CA GLY A 183 17.95 3.97 -11.71
C GLY A 183 18.86 5.19 -11.50
N ALA A 184 19.05 5.62 -10.26
CA ALA A 184 20.04 6.64 -9.91
C ALA A 184 21.46 6.19 -10.27
N GLY A 185 21.81 4.92 -10.01
CA GLY A 185 23.08 4.34 -10.46
C GLY A 185 23.27 4.37 -11.97
N LEU A 186 22.22 4.10 -12.75
CA LEU A 186 22.25 4.22 -14.22
C LEU A 186 22.41 5.67 -14.68
N LYS A 187 21.71 6.61 -14.03
CA LYS A 187 21.83 8.05 -14.31
C LYS A 187 23.24 8.55 -14.03
N LEU A 188 23.84 8.12 -12.91
CA LEU A 188 25.21 8.46 -12.55
C LEU A 188 26.22 7.93 -13.58
N SER A 189 26.05 6.71 -14.07
CA SER A 189 26.93 6.17 -15.12
C SER A 189 26.74 6.90 -16.45
N GLU A 190 25.52 7.30 -16.80
CA GLU A 190 25.26 8.11 -17.99
C GLU A 190 25.96 9.47 -17.90
N GLU A 191 25.87 10.14 -16.76
CA GLU A 191 26.52 11.44 -16.53
C GLU A 191 28.06 11.33 -16.59
N GLN A 192 28.64 10.24 -16.11
CA GLN A 192 30.09 10.05 -16.01
C GLN A 192 30.73 9.46 -17.28
N GLU A 193 30.05 8.50 -17.91
CA GLU A 193 30.61 7.68 -19.00
C GLU A 193 29.87 7.87 -20.33
N GLY A 194 28.77 8.64 -20.35
CA GLY A 194 27.95 8.87 -21.54
C GLY A 194 27.05 7.69 -21.93
N LYS A 195 26.88 6.68 -21.06
CA LYS A 195 26.03 5.51 -21.31
C LYS A 195 25.43 4.93 -20.02
N LYS A 196 24.29 4.24 -20.15
CA LYS A 196 23.73 3.40 -19.09
C LYS A 196 24.64 2.19 -18.87
N ASP A 197 25.16 2.04 -17.65
CA ASP A 197 25.93 0.86 -17.25
C ASP A 197 25.22 0.09 -16.13
N PRO A 198 24.54 -1.03 -16.47
CA PRO A 198 23.93 -1.92 -15.48
C PRO A 198 24.90 -2.47 -14.42
N ALA A 199 26.20 -2.63 -14.74
CA ALA A 199 27.19 -3.10 -13.79
C ALA A 199 27.49 -2.02 -12.73
N ALA A 200 27.63 -0.77 -13.15
CA ALA A 200 27.78 0.38 -12.24
C ALA A 200 26.54 0.55 -11.35
N ALA A 201 25.33 0.47 -11.93
CA ALA A 201 24.08 0.56 -11.18
C ALA A 201 23.90 -0.57 -10.16
N LYS A 202 24.25 -1.81 -10.52
CA LYS A 202 24.30 -2.92 -9.57
C LYS A 202 25.28 -2.64 -8.44
N ALA A 203 26.50 -2.22 -8.75
CA ALA A 203 27.54 -1.96 -7.75
C ALA A 203 27.12 -0.82 -6.80
N PHE A 204 26.41 0.18 -7.31
CA PHE A 204 25.85 1.27 -6.51
C PHE A 204 24.77 0.76 -5.55
N LEU A 205 23.80 -0.01 -6.06
CA LEU A 205 22.77 -0.63 -5.22
C LEU A 205 23.37 -1.55 -4.15
N GLU A 206 24.41 -2.31 -4.49
CA GLU A 206 25.14 -3.17 -3.56
C GLU A 206 25.82 -2.38 -2.44
N GLN A 207 26.40 -1.21 -2.75
CA GLN A 207 27.01 -0.32 -1.76
C GLN A 207 25.97 0.26 -0.79
N VAL A 208 24.81 0.68 -1.28
CA VAL A 208 23.71 1.14 -0.42
C VAL A 208 23.18 -0.03 0.43
N HIS A 209 23.00 -1.21 -0.17
CA HIS A 209 22.44 -2.37 0.52
C HIS A 209 23.33 -2.87 1.67
N ARG A 210 24.66 -2.74 1.56
CA ARG A 210 25.60 -3.06 2.66
C ARG A 210 25.30 -2.32 3.97
N ASN A 211 24.66 -1.16 3.88
CA ASN A 211 24.35 -0.29 5.00
C ASN A 211 22.93 -0.47 5.53
N VAL A 212 22.17 -1.46 5.04
CA VAL A 212 20.76 -1.68 5.42
C VAL A 212 20.65 -2.48 6.71
N GLU A 213 19.90 -1.95 7.68
CA GLU A 213 19.72 -2.57 9.01
C GLU A 213 18.58 -3.60 9.04
N SER A 214 17.50 -3.38 8.28
CA SER A 214 16.35 -4.29 8.23
C SER A 214 15.67 -4.29 6.86
N LEU A 215 15.08 -5.44 6.52
CA LEU A 215 14.22 -5.61 5.34
C LEU A 215 12.79 -5.89 5.80
N ASP A 216 12.10 -4.84 6.27
CA ASP A 216 10.77 -4.93 6.84
C ASP A 216 9.70 -5.37 5.82
N LYS A 217 8.61 -5.97 6.30
CA LYS A 217 7.58 -6.59 5.43
C LYS A 217 6.86 -5.61 4.49
N SER A 218 6.78 -4.33 4.85
CA SER A 218 6.09 -3.25 4.12
C SER A 218 6.71 -1.88 4.41
N GLY A 219 6.50 -0.89 3.54
CA GLY A 219 6.93 0.49 3.78
C GLY A 219 6.41 1.07 5.10
N ARG A 220 5.14 0.81 5.43
CA ARG A 220 4.58 1.22 6.73
C ARG A 220 5.28 0.56 7.92
N SER A 221 5.74 -0.70 7.78
CA SER A 221 6.51 -1.39 8.83
C SER A 221 7.94 -0.82 8.93
N SER A 222 8.58 -0.50 7.80
CA SER A 222 9.90 0.16 7.77
C SER A 222 9.85 1.55 8.41
N MET A 223 8.79 2.33 8.14
CA MET A 223 8.57 3.62 8.78
C MET A 223 8.34 3.48 10.30
N ALA A 224 7.61 2.46 10.74
CA ALA A 224 7.44 2.20 12.17
C ALA A 224 8.79 1.85 12.84
N ALA A 225 9.62 1.02 12.20
CA ALA A 225 10.98 0.74 12.70
C ALA A 225 11.83 2.03 12.77
N PHE A 226 11.74 2.89 11.76
CA PHE A 226 12.42 4.19 11.77
C PHE A 226 11.94 5.07 12.94
N GLU A 227 10.63 5.16 13.18
CA GLU A 227 10.04 5.88 14.32
C GLU A 227 10.54 5.35 15.67
N TYR A 228 10.76 4.03 15.80
CA TYR A 228 11.32 3.41 17.00
C TYR A 228 12.84 3.61 17.17
N GLY A 229 13.48 4.39 16.29
CA GLY A 229 14.89 4.75 16.42
C GLY A 229 15.85 3.83 15.66
N VAL A 230 15.35 2.94 14.79
CA VAL A 230 16.22 2.13 13.93
C VAL A 230 16.66 2.97 12.72
N GLY A 231 17.94 2.89 12.35
CA GLY A 231 18.49 3.59 11.19
C GLY A 231 18.67 5.11 11.36
N ASP A 232 19.53 5.68 10.52
CA ASP A 232 19.80 7.12 10.45
C ASP A 232 19.00 7.79 9.34
N VAL A 233 18.73 7.04 8.26
CA VAL A 233 18.03 7.48 7.06
C VAL A 233 17.13 6.38 6.52
N ILE A 234 15.92 6.74 6.10
CA ILE A 234 14.95 5.84 5.48
C ILE A 234 14.72 6.22 4.02
N VAL A 235 14.80 5.24 3.12
CA VAL A 235 14.37 5.38 1.72
C VAL A 235 12.90 5.00 1.67
N THR A 236 12.05 5.93 1.24
CA THR A 236 10.59 5.75 1.28
C THR A 236 9.89 6.70 0.32
N TYR A 237 8.57 6.68 0.34
CA TYR A 237 7.74 7.54 -0.49
C TYR A 237 7.62 8.93 0.15
N GLU A 238 7.61 9.97 -0.66
CA GLU A 238 7.42 11.36 -0.21
C GLU A 238 6.18 11.52 0.69
N ASN A 239 5.06 10.92 0.27
CA ASN A 239 3.80 10.97 1.01
C ASN A 239 3.87 10.28 2.39
N GLU A 240 4.74 9.28 2.60
CA GLU A 240 4.89 8.65 3.92
C GLU A 240 5.56 9.60 4.92
N LEU A 241 6.50 10.44 4.48
CA LEU A 241 7.15 11.44 5.34
C LEU A 241 6.24 12.65 5.56
N LEU A 242 5.65 13.19 4.49
CA LEU A 242 4.75 14.35 4.59
C LEU A 242 3.55 14.09 5.50
N ALA A 243 2.94 12.90 5.42
CA ALA A 243 1.82 12.53 6.29
C ALA A 243 2.20 12.47 7.79
N ARG A 244 3.47 12.22 8.12
CA ARG A 244 3.98 12.19 9.50
C ARG A 244 4.40 13.57 9.99
N ILE A 245 5.03 14.36 9.12
CA ILE A 245 5.35 15.76 9.38
C ILE A 245 4.06 16.54 9.69
N ALA A 246 2.99 16.30 8.92
CA ALA A 246 1.66 16.88 9.18
C ALA A 246 1.07 16.48 10.55
N LYS A 247 1.54 15.37 11.16
CA LYS A 247 1.16 14.90 12.50
C LYS A 247 2.14 15.35 13.59
N GLY A 248 3.11 16.20 13.26
CA GLY A 248 4.07 16.78 14.19
C GLY A 248 5.34 15.93 14.43
N VAL A 249 5.60 14.93 13.59
CA VAL A 249 6.88 14.20 13.65
C VAL A 249 7.97 15.01 12.95
N ASP A 250 9.11 15.17 13.60
CA ASP A 250 10.22 15.99 13.10
C ASP A 250 11.18 15.14 12.25
N TYR A 251 11.10 15.33 10.92
CA TYR A 251 11.96 14.71 9.92
C TYR A 251 12.38 15.75 8.90
N ASP A 252 13.62 15.64 8.43
CA ASP A 252 14.04 16.34 7.21
C ASP A 252 13.87 15.43 6.01
N ILE A 253 13.20 15.95 4.97
CA ILE A 253 13.08 15.29 3.67
C ILE A 253 14.22 15.76 2.78
N VAL A 254 14.99 14.80 2.29
CA VAL A 254 16.01 15.01 1.25
C VAL A 254 15.48 14.39 -0.04
N ILE A 255 15.42 15.19 -1.09
CA ILE A 255 14.96 14.78 -2.42
C ILE A 255 16.20 14.51 -3.29
N PRO A 256 16.50 13.24 -3.61
CA PRO A 256 17.62 12.90 -4.48
C PRO A 256 17.51 13.59 -5.85
N LYS A 257 18.63 13.98 -6.46
CA LYS A 257 18.64 14.60 -7.80
C LYS A 257 18.01 13.67 -8.82
N ASN A 258 18.45 12.41 -8.82
CA ASN A 258 17.96 11.34 -9.69
C ASN A 258 17.08 10.41 -8.85
N THR A 259 15.76 10.51 -9.01
CA THR A 259 14.80 9.62 -8.34
C THR A 259 13.67 9.24 -9.29
N ILE A 260 12.84 8.30 -8.87
CA ILE A 260 11.79 7.72 -9.70
C ILE A 260 10.41 8.33 -9.38
N LEU A 261 9.62 8.57 -10.43
CA LEU A 261 8.19 8.83 -10.35
C LEU A 261 7.47 7.54 -9.96
N ILE A 262 6.74 7.61 -8.85
CA ILE A 262 5.86 6.55 -8.38
C ILE A 262 4.45 6.86 -8.89
N GLU A 263 3.78 5.87 -9.47
CA GLU A 263 2.40 6.00 -9.94
C GLU A 263 1.55 4.85 -9.38
N ASN A 264 0.44 5.20 -8.72
CA ASN A 264 -0.38 4.24 -8.01
C ASN A 264 -1.77 4.10 -8.68
N PRO A 265 -2.10 2.90 -9.21
CA PRO A 265 -3.37 2.67 -9.90
C PRO A 265 -4.53 2.31 -8.97
N ALA A 266 -5.74 2.59 -9.45
CA ALA A 266 -6.99 2.02 -8.91
C ALA A 266 -7.85 1.43 -10.02
N VAL A 267 -8.38 0.23 -9.79
CA VAL A 267 -9.21 -0.50 -10.75
C VAL A 267 -10.42 -1.15 -10.07
N VAL A 268 -11.48 -1.35 -10.85
CA VAL A 268 -12.59 -2.24 -10.48
C VAL A 268 -12.16 -3.67 -10.74
N VAL A 269 -12.38 -4.54 -9.75
CA VAL A 269 -12.16 -5.98 -9.88
C VAL A 269 -13.44 -6.60 -10.40
N ASN A 270 -13.59 -6.51 -11.73
CA ASN A 270 -14.79 -6.87 -12.50
C ASN A 270 -15.53 -8.08 -11.96
N LYS A 271 -14.82 -9.21 -11.80
CA LYS A 271 -15.41 -10.48 -11.37
C LYS A 271 -16.12 -10.39 -10.02
N TYR A 272 -15.53 -9.68 -9.05
CA TYR A 272 -16.07 -9.59 -7.70
C TYR A 272 -17.12 -8.49 -7.57
N ALA A 273 -16.87 -7.34 -8.21
CA ALA A 273 -17.88 -6.27 -8.29
C ALA A 273 -19.19 -6.77 -8.93
N ASP A 274 -19.10 -7.58 -9.99
CA ASP A 274 -20.28 -8.20 -10.63
C ASP A 274 -20.93 -9.24 -9.71
N LYS A 275 -20.12 -10.08 -9.04
CA LYS A 275 -20.61 -11.11 -8.11
C LYS A 275 -21.39 -10.50 -6.95
N HIS A 276 -20.95 -9.36 -6.43
CA HIS A 276 -21.61 -8.66 -5.32
C HIS A 276 -22.76 -7.76 -5.76
N GLY A 277 -22.92 -7.51 -7.07
CA GLY A 277 -23.88 -6.53 -7.58
C GLY A 277 -23.44 -5.08 -7.37
N ASN A 278 -22.15 -4.85 -7.13
CA ASN A 278 -21.56 -3.55 -6.79
C ASN A 278 -20.88 -2.86 -7.98
N ARG A 279 -21.05 -3.35 -9.21
CA ARG A 279 -20.40 -2.82 -10.43
C ARG A 279 -20.47 -1.29 -10.53
N GLU A 280 -21.68 -0.73 -10.49
CA GLU A 280 -21.90 0.71 -10.62
C GLU A 280 -21.27 1.48 -9.46
N LEU A 281 -21.42 0.97 -8.24
CA LEU A 281 -20.84 1.57 -7.04
C LEU A 281 -19.30 1.58 -7.08
N ALA A 282 -18.68 0.48 -7.53
CA ALA A 282 -17.23 0.34 -7.66
C ALA A 282 -16.67 1.27 -8.74
N GLU A 283 -17.34 1.37 -9.90
CA GLU A 283 -16.97 2.29 -10.97
C GLU A 283 -17.10 3.75 -10.53
N ALA A 284 -18.19 4.10 -9.83
CA ALA A 284 -18.39 5.42 -9.27
C ALA A 284 -17.32 5.78 -8.23
N PHE A 285 -16.92 4.82 -7.38
CA PHE A 285 -15.84 5.06 -6.42
C PHE A 285 -14.49 5.28 -7.12
N VAL A 286 -14.13 4.43 -8.08
CA VAL A 286 -12.88 4.60 -8.86
C VAL A 286 -12.87 5.92 -9.63
N ALA A 287 -14.02 6.37 -10.14
CA ALA A 287 -14.16 7.69 -10.76
C ALA A 287 -14.02 8.83 -9.72
N TYR A 288 -14.66 8.69 -8.54
CA TYR A 288 -14.58 9.65 -7.44
C TYR A 288 -13.14 9.94 -7.03
N LEU A 289 -12.28 8.92 -6.97
CA LEU A 289 -10.86 9.07 -6.63
C LEU A 289 -10.10 10.05 -7.54
N ARG A 290 -10.59 10.31 -8.77
CA ARG A 290 -9.98 11.25 -9.72
C ARG A 290 -10.62 12.64 -9.72
N THR A 291 -11.66 12.86 -8.91
CA THR A 291 -12.30 14.18 -8.81
C THR A 291 -11.37 15.20 -8.15
N PRO A 292 -11.50 16.50 -8.45
CA PRO A 292 -10.71 17.53 -7.77
C PRO A 292 -10.85 17.52 -6.24
N GLU A 293 -12.01 17.11 -5.69
CA GLU A 293 -12.16 16.96 -4.23
C GLU A 293 -11.28 15.83 -3.70
N ALA A 294 -11.37 14.64 -4.29
CA ALA A 294 -10.54 13.51 -3.87
C ALA A 294 -9.05 13.81 -4.03
N GLN A 295 -8.67 14.47 -5.12
CA GLN A 295 -7.28 14.85 -5.40
C GLN A 295 -6.73 15.87 -4.39
N ARG A 296 -7.56 16.81 -3.91
CA ARG A 296 -7.16 17.70 -2.80
C ARG A 296 -6.94 16.93 -1.50
N ILE A 297 -7.72 15.88 -1.23
CA ILE A 297 -7.53 15.03 -0.06
C ILE A 297 -6.24 14.22 -0.21
N PHE A 298 -5.98 13.63 -1.38
CA PHE A 298 -4.70 12.97 -1.65
C PHE A 298 -3.51 13.92 -1.42
N ALA A 299 -3.58 15.16 -1.94
CA ALA A 299 -2.55 16.16 -1.72
C ALA A 299 -2.36 16.53 -0.24
N LYS A 300 -3.45 16.66 0.52
CA LYS A 300 -3.41 16.84 1.98
C LYS A 300 -2.69 15.70 2.71
N HIS A 301 -2.81 14.47 2.20
CA HIS A 301 -2.11 13.29 2.72
C HIS A 301 -0.72 13.07 2.08
N GLY A 302 -0.18 14.09 1.39
CA GLY A 302 1.18 14.11 0.86
C GLY A 302 1.36 13.43 -0.49
N PHE A 303 0.29 13.00 -1.16
CA PHE A 303 0.39 12.44 -2.52
C PHE A 303 0.44 13.54 -3.56
N ARG A 304 1.26 13.36 -4.60
CA ARG A 304 1.23 14.23 -5.77
C ARG A 304 -0.05 13.95 -6.56
N SER A 305 -0.83 15.00 -6.81
CA SER A 305 -2.10 14.90 -7.54
C SER A 305 -1.89 14.45 -9.00
N VAL A 306 -2.80 13.63 -9.52
CA VAL A 306 -2.90 13.34 -10.96
C VAL A 306 -3.74 14.37 -11.70
N ASP A 307 -4.56 15.14 -10.97
CA ASP A 307 -5.23 16.33 -11.49
C ASP A 307 -4.23 17.50 -11.57
N PRO A 308 -4.03 18.10 -12.77
CA PRO A 308 -3.03 19.12 -13.00
C PRO A 308 -3.32 20.43 -12.27
N ASP A 309 -4.59 20.79 -12.07
CA ASP A 309 -4.97 22.04 -11.41
C ASP A 309 -4.72 21.92 -9.90
N VAL A 310 -5.04 20.77 -9.31
CA VAL A 310 -4.72 20.48 -7.90
C VAL A 310 -3.22 20.35 -7.68
N PHE A 311 -2.48 19.75 -8.63
CA PHE A 311 -1.02 19.68 -8.54
C PHE A 311 -0.39 21.08 -8.59
N ALA A 312 -0.81 21.95 -9.51
CA ALA A 312 -0.33 23.32 -9.59
C ALA A 312 -0.57 24.13 -8.30
N GLN A 313 -1.69 23.89 -7.61
CA GLN A 313 -1.98 24.53 -6.32
C GLN A 313 -1.08 24.07 -5.17
N THR A 314 -0.39 22.94 -5.34
CA THR A 314 0.42 22.29 -4.29
C THR A 314 1.89 22.12 -4.68
N GLU A 315 2.31 22.73 -5.79
CA GLU A 315 3.65 22.60 -6.35
C GLU A 315 4.77 22.97 -5.36
N SER A 316 4.54 23.95 -4.49
CA SER A 316 5.50 24.35 -3.45
C SER A 316 5.78 23.25 -2.41
N THR A 317 4.86 22.30 -2.23
CA THR A 317 5.02 21.13 -1.36
C THR A 317 5.68 19.97 -2.10
N PHE A 318 5.57 19.94 -3.43
CA PHE A 318 5.98 18.83 -4.28
C PHE A 318 6.99 19.26 -5.34
N PRO A 319 8.20 19.69 -4.94
CA PRO A 319 9.22 20.10 -5.91
C PRO A 319 9.56 18.95 -6.86
N THR A 320 9.75 19.26 -8.13
CA THR A 320 10.10 18.28 -9.16
C THR A 320 11.62 18.13 -9.24
N PRO A 321 12.19 16.93 -8.99
CA PRO A 321 13.61 16.68 -9.14
C PRO A 321 14.06 16.85 -10.60
N GLU A 322 15.23 17.44 -10.83
CA GLU A 322 15.79 17.63 -12.18
C GLU A 322 15.98 16.30 -12.92
N GLY A 323 16.45 15.28 -12.20
CA GLY A 323 16.70 13.94 -12.74
C GLY A 323 15.53 12.99 -12.60
N LEU A 324 14.29 13.47 -12.40
CA LEU A 324 13.12 12.61 -12.25
C LEU A 324 12.96 11.70 -13.48
N PHE A 325 12.93 10.39 -13.24
CA PHE A 325 12.69 9.39 -14.28
C PHE A 325 11.48 8.52 -13.93
N ASP A 326 10.89 7.85 -14.91
CA ASP A 326 9.78 6.93 -14.72
C ASP A 326 10.25 5.46 -14.87
N ILE A 327 9.31 4.52 -14.79
CA ILE A 327 9.64 3.11 -15.00
C ILE A 327 10.08 2.81 -16.44
N ASN A 328 9.68 3.62 -17.43
CA ASN A 328 10.05 3.44 -18.83
C ASN A 328 11.54 3.72 -19.06
N TYR A 329 12.14 4.62 -18.28
CA TYR A 329 13.60 4.81 -18.27
C TYR A 329 14.37 3.51 -17.94
N LEU A 330 13.77 2.62 -17.14
CA LEU A 330 14.28 1.29 -16.81
C LEU A 330 13.81 0.17 -17.77
N GLY A 331 13.12 0.52 -18.85
CA GLY A 331 12.58 -0.42 -19.84
C GLY A 331 11.16 -0.92 -19.53
N GLY A 332 10.49 -0.35 -18.53
CA GLY A 332 9.14 -0.76 -18.12
C GLY A 332 9.12 -1.95 -17.17
N TRP A 333 7.94 -2.27 -16.63
CA TRP A 333 7.80 -3.26 -15.56
C TRP A 333 8.22 -4.69 -15.95
N ASP A 334 8.02 -5.09 -17.20
CA ASP A 334 8.41 -6.42 -17.64
C ASP A 334 9.93 -6.59 -17.72
N GLU A 335 10.65 -5.58 -18.23
CA GLU A 335 12.12 -5.56 -18.22
C GLU A 335 12.65 -5.52 -16.79
N VAL A 336 12.09 -4.66 -15.93
CA VAL A 336 12.48 -4.56 -14.51
C VAL A 336 12.26 -5.88 -13.77
N ARG A 337 11.17 -6.59 -14.02
CA ARG A 337 10.95 -7.93 -13.43
C ARG A 337 11.97 -8.95 -13.93
N SER A 338 12.28 -8.93 -15.22
CA SER A 338 13.22 -9.87 -15.84
C SER A 338 14.65 -9.64 -15.35
N THR A 339 15.09 -8.39 -15.31
CA THR A 339 16.48 -8.01 -15.05
C THR A 339 16.79 -7.76 -13.58
N LEU A 340 15.86 -7.16 -12.82
CA LEU A 340 16.07 -6.79 -11.43
C LEU A 340 15.56 -7.86 -10.46
N TYR A 341 14.33 -8.34 -10.67
CA TYR A 341 13.62 -9.17 -9.68
C TYR A 341 13.48 -10.65 -10.03
N SER A 342 14.02 -11.12 -11.16
CA SER A 342 14.04 -12.55 -11.47
C SER A 342 15.00 -13.31 -10.54
N LYS A 343 14.93 -14.64 -10.50
CA LYS A 343 15.80 -15.46 -9.63
C LYS A 343 17.30 -15.24 -9.84
N ARG A 344 17.70 -14.73 -11.01
CA ARG A 344 19.09 -14.36 -11.35
C ARG A 344 19.25 -12.85 -11.56
N GLY A 345 18.23 -12.07 -11.23
CA GLY A 345 18.22 -10.63 -11.42
C GLY A 345 19.13 -9.91 -10.43
N VAL A 346 19.38 -8.63 -10.72
CA VAL A 346 20.29 -7.77 -9.97
C VAL A 346 20.03 -7.82 -8.47
N TRP A 347 18.77 -7.76 -8.03
CA TRP A 347 18.43 -7.76 -6.60
C TRP A 347 18.92 -9.03 -5.89
N TYR A 348 18.72 -10.20 -6.49
CA TYR A 348 19.18 -11.46 -5.89
C TYR A 348 20.70 -11.62 -5.96
N GLN A 349 21.35 -11.03 -6.97
CA GLN A 349 22.82 -10.98 -7.01
C GLN A 349 23.38 -10.08 -5.90
N VAL A 350 22.73 -8.95 -5.62
CA VAL A 350 23.09 -8.05 -4.50
C VAL A 350 22.96 -8.79 -3.17
N LEU A 351 21.84 -9.51 -2.95
CA LEU A 351 21.65 -10.30 -1.74
C LEU A 351 22.66 -11.45 -1.56
N ALA A 352 23.11 -12.07 -2.65
CA ALA A 352 24.05 -13.19 -2.60
C ALA A 352 25.53 -12.75 -2.53
N GLY A 353 25.82 -11.48 -2.84
CA GLY A 353 27.16 -10.89 -2.77
C GLY A 353 27.53 -10.35 -1.39
N LEU A 354 26.58 -10.35 -0.46
CA LEU A 354 26.78 -10.12 0.98
C LEU A 354 26.90 -11.46 1.71
#